data_AF-A0A0M2PVK8-F1
#
_entry.id   AF-A0A0M2PVK8-F1
#
_cell.length_a   1.000
_cell.length_b   1.000
_cell.length_c   1.000
_cell.angle_alpha   90.00
_cell.angle_beta   90.00
_cell.angle_gamma   90.00
#
_symmetry.space_group_name_H-M   'P 1'
#
loop_
_entity.id
_entity.type
_entity.pdbx_description
1 polymer ?
#
loop_
_entity_poly.entity_id
_entity_poly.type
_entity_poly.pdbx_seq_one_letter_code
_entity_poly.pdbx_strand_id
1 'polypeptide(L)' 'MALSPAASLRSTWQRTQTFTLSVPVQAALYTGLCSLTVWTLLFSTYPPAHDALHGTRHSTAAVACH' A
#
# COMPACT_ATOMS: atom_id res chain seq x y z
N MET A 1 -36.86 -8.63 20.08
CA MET A 1 -36.52 -9.49 18.93
C MET A 1 -35.00 -9.49 18.80
N ALA A 2 -34.30 -10.49 19.34
CA ALA A 2 -32.84 -10.54 19.33
C ALA A 2 -32.34 -11.13 18.00
N LEU A 3 -31.44 -10.44 17.30
CA LEU A 3 -30.81 -10.98 16.09
C LEU A 3 -29.98 -12.22 16.45
N SER A 4 -30.14 -13.30 15.67
CA SER A 4 -29.33 -14.51 15.81
C SER A 4 -27.83 -14.19 15.60
N PRO A 5 -26.90 -14.85 16.31
CA PRO A 5 -25.46 -14.59 16.20
C PRO A 5 -24.93 -14.72 14.76
N ALA A 6 -25.51 -15.63 13.97
CA ALA A 6 -25.19 -15.77 12.54
C ALA A 6 -25.59 -14.56 11.69
N ALA A 7 -26.66 -13.83 12.06
CA ALA A 7 -27.09 -12.62 11.36
C ALA A 7 -26.15 -11.43 11.69
N SER A 8 -25.66 -11.35 12.93
CA SER A 8 -24.67 -10.37 13.36
C SER A 8 -23.33 -10.56 12.63
N LEU A 9 -22.85 -11.80 12.47
CA LEU A 9 -21.62 -12.10 11.73
C LEU A 9 -21.74 -11.79 10.24
N ARG A 10 -22.92 -12.04 9.63
CA ARG A 10 -23.16 -11.68 8.22
C ARG A 10 -23.18 -10.17 8.01
N SER A 11 -23.76 -9.40 8.93
CA SER A 11 -23.82 -7.95 8.80
C SER A 11 -22.46 -7.28 8.99
N THR A 12 -21.64 -7.76 9.92
CA THR A 12 -20.25 -7.29 10.07
C THR A 12 -19.41 -7.65 8.84
N TRP A 13 -19.59 -8.86 8.28
CA TRP A 13 -18.94 -9.26 7.04
C TRP A 13 -19.30 -8.34 5.86
N GLN A 14 -20.60 -8.09 5.63
CA GLN A 14 -21.07 -7.19 4.57
C GLN A 14 -20.57 -5.75 4.74
N ARG A 15 -20.49 -5.26 6.00
CA ARG A 15 -19.95 -3.95 6.33
C ARG A 15 -18.47 -3.86 5.96
N THR A 16 -17.68 -4.86 6.35
CA THR A 16 -16.23 -4.94 6.03
C THR A 16 -16.01 -5.04 4.53
N GLN A 17 -16.82 -5.83 3.82
CA GLN A 17 -16.75 -5.91 2.36
C GLN A 17 -17.05 -4.56 1.70
N THR A 18 -18.14 -3.90 2.09
CA THR A 18 -18.52 -2.58 1.54
C THR A 18 -17.43 -1.53 1.78
N PHE A 19 -16.82 -1.54 2.96
CA PHE A 19 -15.75 -0.61 3.30
C PHE A 19 -14.47 -0.91 2.51
N THR A 20 -14.01 -2.16 2.50
CA THR A 20 -12.76 -2.57 1.84
C THR A 20 -12.85 -2.43 0.32
N LEU A 21 -13.99 -2.78 -0.25
CA LEU A 21 -14.27 -2.63 -1.69
C LEU A 21 -14.69 -1.21 -2.06
N SER A 22 -14.73 -0.27 -1.12
CA SER A 22 -14.98 1.12 -1.47
C SER A 22 -13.81 1.65 -2.32
N VAL A 23 -14.15 2.40 -3.36
CA VAL A 23 -13.17 3.07 -4.24
C VAL A 23 -12.10 3.85 -3.47
N PRO A 24 -12.40 4.67 -2.43
CA PRO A 24 -11.37 5.40 -1.70
C PRO A 24 -10.38 4.48 -0.97
N VAL A 25 -10.86 3.37 -0.39
CA VAL A 25 -9.97 2.40 0.28
C VAL A 25 -9.09 1.69 -0.73
N GLN A 26 -9.66 1.24 -1.85
CA GLN A 26 -8.88 0.63 -2.93
C GLN A 26 -7.81 1.59 -3.49
N ALA A 27 -8.18 2.86 -3.71
CA ALA A 27 -7.24 3.87 -4.18
C ALA A 27 -6.11 4.14 -3.18
N ALA A 28 -6.43 4.22 -1.89
CA ALA A 28 -5.44 4.40 -0.83
C ALA A 28 -4.49 3.19 -0.75
N LEU A 29 -5.01 1.97 -0.79
CA LEU A 29 -4.22 0.74 -0.79
C LEU A 29 -3.29 0.68 -2.00
N TYR A 30 -3.81 0.98 -3.19
CA TYR A 30 -3.03 0.99 -4.42
C TYR A 30 -1.92 2.06 -4.39
N THR A 31 -2.25 3.28 -3.97
CA THR A 31 -1.27 4.38 -3.84
C THR A 31 -0.20 4.04 -2.81
N GLY A 32 -0.59 3.44 -1.69
CA GLY A 32 0.34 2.96 -0.67
C GLY A 32 1.28 1.89 -1.19
N LEU A 33 0.77 0.92 -1.95
CA LEU A 33 1.56 -0.12 -2.60
C LEU A 33 2.55 0.47 -3.62
N CYS A 34 2.11 1.41 -4.47
CA CYS A 34 2.98 2.11 -5.40
C CYS A 34 4.09 2.87 -4.66
N SER A 35 3.73 3.61 -3.61
CA SER A 35 4.68 4.38 -2.81
C SER A 35 5.72 3.48 -2.14
N LEU A 36 5.29 2.35 -1.57
CA LEU A 36 6.17 1.37 -0.97
C LEU A 36 7.11 0.73 -2.00
N THR A 37 6.59 0.40 -3.17
CA THR A 37 7.41 -0.17 -4.28
C THR A 37 8.49 0.81 -4.72
N VAL A 38 8.13 2.07 -4.95
CA VAL A 38 9.07 3.13 -5.34
C VAL A 38 10.10 3.36 -4.23
N TRP A 39 9.67 3.41 -2.98
CA TRP A 39 10.57 3.51 -1.84
C TRP A 39 11.58 2.35 -1.83
N THR A 40 11.11 1.10 -1.94
CA THR A 40 11.98 -0.08 -1.88
C THR A 40 13.00 -0.09 -2.99
N LEU A 41 12.62 0.33 -4.19
CA LEU A 41 13.52 0.43 -5.34
C LEU A 41 14.59 1.51 -5.12
N LEU A 42 14.19 2.73 -4.73
CA LEU A 42 15.12 3.85 -4.55
C LEU A 42 16.07 3.67 -3.35
N PHE A 43 15.63 2.94 -2.32
CA PHE A 43 16.40 2.69 -1.09
C PHE A 43 16.97 1.27 -0.97
N SER A 44 16.89 0.46 -2.02
CA SER A 44 17.43 -0.89 -2.02
C SER A 44 18.94 -0.90 -1.71
N THR A 45 19.37 -1.83 -0.87
CA THR A 45 20.80 -2.10 -0.59
C THR A 45 21.37 -3.23 -1.45
N TYR A 46 20.53 -3.86 -2.29
CA TYR A 46 20.96 -4.89 -3.22
C TYR A 46 21.70 -4.23 -4.40
N PRO A 47 23.01 -4.51 -4.61
CA PRO A 47 23.84 -3.72 -5.53
C PRO A 47 23.27 -3.59 -6.96
N PRO A 48 22.77 -4.66 -7.60
CA PRO A 48 22.21 -4.53 -8.95
C PRO A 48 21.01 -3.58 -9.04
N ALA A 49 20.12 -3.59 -8.05
CA ALA A 49 18.96 -2.70 -8.02
C ALA A 49 19.36 -1.26 -7.64
N HIS A 50 20.27 -1.13 -6.67
CA HIS A 50 20.83 0.15 -6.25
C HIS A 50 21.50 0.87 -7.43
N ASP A 51 22.42 0.20 -8.12
CA ASP A 51 23.23 0.80 -9.17
C ASP A 51 22.40 1.18 -10.40
N ALA A 52 21.39 0.35 -10.74
CA ALA A 52 20.46 0.64 -11.82
C ALA A 52 19.64 1.93 -11.58
N LEU A 53 19.39 2.29 -10.32
CA LEU A 53 18.59 3.45 -9.93
C LEU A 53 19.40 4.58 -9.30
N HIS A 54 20.72 4.43 -9.20
CA HIS A 54 21.61 5.37 -8.51
C HIS A 54 21.55 6.77 -9.14
N GLY A 55 21.55 6.87 -10.47
CA GLY A 55 21.41 8.16 -11.17
C GLY A 55 20.06 8.83 -10.89
N THR A 56 18.98 8.06 -10.93
CA THR A 56 17.63 8.54 -10.60
C THR A 56 17.57 9.05 -9.17
N ARG A 57 18.17 8.32 -8.23
CA ARG A 57 18.27 8.72 -6.81
C ARG A 57 18.95 10.08 -6.64
N HIS A 58 20.08 10.30 -7.29
CA HIS A 58 20.79 11.59 -7.27
C HIS A 58 19.97 12.75 -7.85
N SER A 59 19.11 12.47 -8.83
CA SER A 59 18.21 13.50 -9.40
C SER A 59 17.01 13.84 -8.51
N THR A 60 16.69 13.00 -7.51
CA THR A 60 15.56 13.22 -6.62
C THR A 60 15.97 14.00 -5.37
N ALA A 61 15.42 15.20 -5.19
CA ALA A 61 15.74 16.06 -4.05
C ALA A 61 15.42 15.45 -2.68
N ALA A 62 14.49 14.49 -2.62
CA ALA A 62 14.01 13.89 -1.38
C ALA A 62 14.76 12.61 -0.97
N VAL A 63 15.60 12.04 -1.85
CA VAL A 63 16.28 10.77 -1.54
C VAL A 63 17.73 11.05 -1.23
N ALA A 64 18.05 11.08 0.06
CA ALA A 64 19.42 11.21 0.52
C ALA A 64 20.29 10.11 -0.11
N CYS A 65 21.40 10.52 -0.71
CA CYS A 65 22.51 9.67 -1.10
C CYS A 65 23.77 10.23 -0.42
N HIS A 66 24.75 9.36 -0.17
CA HIS A 66 26.02 9.56 0.57
C HIS A 66 26.35 11.00 1.03
#